data_AF-X0W7F5-F1
#
_entry.id   AF-X0W7F5-F1
#
_cell.length_a   1.000
_cell.length_b   1.000
_cell.length_c   1.000
_cell.angle_alpha   90.00
_cell.angle_beta   90.00
_cell.angle_gamma   90.00
#
_symmetry.space_group_name_H-M   'P 1'
#
loop_
_entity.id
_entity.type
_entity.pdbx_description
1 polymer ?
#
loop_
_entity_poly.entity_id
_entity_poly.type
_entity_poly.pdbx_seq_one_letter_code
_entity_poly.pdbx_strand_id
1 'polypeptide(L)'
;MKEYQVEKEEVKSFKDLIHEVQDRGICGQCGGCVSFCTAGDLHALVLGSDGYPQLVDEEKCQKCGICYLICPQIDVLNDELSKRFTWVPPI
;
A
#
# COMPACT_ATOMS: atom_id res chain seq x y z
N MET A 1 -11.98 -26.34 -7.84
CA MET A 1 -10.95 -25.44 -7.27
C MET A 1 -10.42 -24.66 -8.46
N LYS A 2 -10.75 -23.37 -8.62
CA LYS A 2 -10.29 -22.61 -9.80
C LYS A 2 -8.88 -22.11 -9.51
N GLU A 3 -7.93 -22.53 -10.34
CA GLU A 3 -6.56 -22.02 -10.34
C GLU A 3 -6.60 -20.55 -10.73
N TYR A 4 -6.03 -19.70 -9.88
CA TYR A 4 -5.94 -18.28 -10.10
C TYR A 4 -4.58 -18.02 -10.75
N GLN A 5 -4.57 -17.69 -12.04
CA GLN A 5 -3.37 -17.29 -12.75
C GLN A 5 -2.99 -15.89 -12.27
N VAL A 6 -2.04 -15.81 -11.34
CA VAL A 6 -1.46 -14.53 -10.91
C VAL A 6 -0.48 -14.09 -11.99
N GLU A 7 -0.92 -13.20 -12.87
CA GLU A 7 -0.01 -12.47 -13.75
C GLU A 7 1.04 -11.75 -12.88
N LYS A 8 2.30 -11.92 -13.24
CA LYS A 8 3.45 -11.56 -12.39
C LYS A 8 3.72 -10.06 -12.46
N GLU A 9 2.80 -9.26 -11.95
CA GLU A 9 3.05 -7.84 -11.70
C GLU A 9 4.09 -7.70 -10.58
N GLU A 10 5.03 -6.76 -10.77
CA GLU A 10 6.06 -6.47 -9.78
C GLU A 10 5.39 -5.89 -8.53
N VAL A 11 5.61 -6.54 -7.38
CA VAL A 11 4.98 -6.13 -6.11
C VAL A 11 5.52 -4.77 -5.69
N LYS A 12 4.65 -3.76 -5.74
CA LYS A 12 4.94 -2.40 -5.28
C LYS A 12 5.23 -2.37 -3.78
N SER A 13 6.20 -1.56 -3.38
CA SER A 13 6.68 -1.45 -2.00
C SER A 13 6.21 -0.16 -1.33
N PHE A 14 6.63 0.07 -0.07
CA PHE A 14 6.37 1.36 0.58
C PHE A 14 7.07 2.54 -0.11
N LYS A 15 8.21 2.32 -0.79
CA LYS A 15 8.89 3.39 -1.53
C LYS A 15 8.06 3.89 -2.70
N ASP A 16 7.43 2.97 -3.43
CA ASP A 16 6.48 3.31 -4.48
C ASP A 16 5.31 4.13 -3.92
N LEU A 17 4.81 3.73 -2.75
CA LEU A 17 3.74 4.46 -2.07
C LEU A 17 4.15 5.90 -1.69
N ILE A 18 5.40 6.13 -1.26
CA ILE A 18 5.91 7.48 -1.00
C ILE A 18 5.78 8.33 -2.27
N HIS A 19 6.30 7.85 -3.40
CA HIS A 19 6.28 8.59 -4.66
C HIS A 19 4.87 8.85 -5.20
N GLU A 20 3.98 7.87 -5.08
CA GLU A 20 2.63 7.96 -5.66
C GLU A 20 1.62 8.66 -4.75
N VAL A 21 1.89 8.78 -3.45
CA VAL A 21 0.93 9.29 -2.46
C VAL A 21 1.53 10.42 -1.61
N GLN A 22 2.68 10.21 -0.96
CA GLN A 22 3.26 11.22 -0.06
C GLN A 22 3.83 12.41 -0.85
N ASP A 23 4.67 12.15 -1.85
CA ASP A 23 5.29 13.19 -2.68
C ASP A 23 4.24 14.01 -3.46
N ARG A 24 3.10 13.39 -3.73
CA ARG A 24 1.94 14.04 -4.37
C ARG A 24 1.05 14.81 -3.40
N GLY A 25 1.33 14.76 -2.09
CA GLY A 25 0.60 15.50 -1.07
C GLY A 25 -0.82 14.98 -0.79
N ILE A 26 -1.13 13.74 -1.17
CA ILE A 26 -2.46 13.14 -1.02
C ILE A 26 -2.54 12.11 0.12
N CYS A 27 -1.45 11.94 0.89
CA CYS A 27 -1.47 11.09 2.08
C CYS A 27 -2.39 11.68 3.15
N GLY A 28 -3.46 10.95 3.50
CA GLY A 28 -4.40 11.34 4.56
C GLY A 28 -3.94 11.02 5.99
N GLN A 29 -2.67 10.66 6.21
CA GLN A 29 -2.08 10.40 7.53
C GLN A 29 -2.86 9.39 8.41
N CYS A 30 -3.56 8.43 7.79
CA CYS A 30 -4.45 7.50 8.51
C CYS A 30 -3.71 6.39 9.28
N GLY A 31 -2.39 6.24 9.10
CA GLY A 31 -1.57 5.24 9.77
C GLY A 31 -1.76 3.79 9.29
N GLY A 32 -2.64 3.50 8.33
CA GLY A 32 -2.94 2.13 7.89
C GLY A 32 -1.70 1.36 7.45
N CYS A 33 -0.80 1.98 6.68
CA CYS A 33 0.42 1.34 6.20
C CYS A 33 1.35 0.88 7.35
N VAL A 34 1.43 1.66 8.43
CA VAL A 34 2.20 1.32 9.64
C VAL A 34 1.51 0.17 10.38
N SER A 35 0.20 0.28 10.61
CA SER A 35 -0.57 -0.71 11.37
C SER A 35 -0.59 -2.10 10.73
N PHE A 36 -0.62 -2.18 9.40
CA PHE A 36 -0.65 -3.45 8.66
C PHE A 36 0.72 -3.91 8.15
N CYS A 37 1.80 -3.22 8.52
CA CYS A 37 3.13 -3.63 8.10
C CYS A 37 3.47 -5.01 8.67
N THR A 38 3.73 -6.01 7.82
CA THR A 38 4.14 -7.34 8.28
C THR A 38 5.53 -7.37 8.91
N ALA A 39 6.32 -6.33 8.68
CA ALA A 39 7.59 -6.07 9.35
C ALA A 39 7.42 -5.10 10.55
N GLY A 40 6.20 -4.94 11.08
CA GLY A 40 5.89 -4.02 12.17
C GLY A 40 6.76 -4.27 13.42
N ASP A 41 6.89 -5.53 13.83
CA ASP A 41 7.75 -5.90 14.98
C ASP A 41 9.24 -5.62 14.73
N LEU A 42 9.65 -5.61 13.47
CA LEU A 42 11.02 -5.26 13.05
C LEU A 42 11.25 -3.75 13.02
N HIS A 43 10.21 -2.92 13.22
CA HIS A 43 10.30 -1.47 13.14
C HIS A 43 10.86 -0.98 11.80
N ALA A 44 10.48 -1.62 10.69
CA ALA A 44 10.85 -1.15 9.36
C ALA A 44 10.15 0.18 9.01
N LEU A 45 8.90 0.32 9.46
CA LEU A 45 8.02 1.44 9.16
C LEU A 45 7.41 1.98 10.47
N VAL A 46 7.41 3.30 10.63
CA VAL A 46 6.87 3.97 11.83
C VAL A 46 5.96 5.13 11.45
N LEU A 47 5.18 5.62 12.41
CA LEU A 47 4.46 6.89 12.29
C LEU A 47 5.34 8.00 12.86
N GLY A 48 5.71 8.97 12.04
CA GLY A 48 6.47 10.15 12.44
C GLY A 48 5.67 11.06 13.36
N SER A 49 6.36 11.96 14.07
CA SER A 49 5.72 12.97 14.93
C SER A 49 4.90 14.01 14.16
N ASP A 50 5.17 14.14 12.86
CA ASP A 50 4.42 14.95 11.90
C ASP A 50 3.14 14.24 11.38
N GLY A 51 2.90 12.99 11.80
CA GLY A 51 1.78 12.17 11.36
C GLY A 51 2.01 11.45 10.03
N TYR A 52 3.17 11.63 9.38
CA TYR A 52 3.49 10.91 8.15
C TYR A 52 4.15 9.56 8.45
N PRO A 53 3.80 8.50 7.70
CA PRO A 53 4.48 7.22 7.85
C PRO A 53 5.87 7.27 7.21
N GLN A 54 6.89 6.77 7.92
CA GLN A 54 8.30 6.87 7.55
C GLN A 54 8.94 5.48 7.51
N LEU A 55 9.59 5.16 6.39
CA LEU A 55 10.43 3.97 6.26
C LEU A 55 11.78 4.26 6.91
N VAL A 56 11.99 3.75 8.11
CA VAL A 56 13.19 4.03 8.92
C VAL A 56 14.28 2.99 8.76
N ASP A 57 13.93 1.79 8.29
CA ASP A 57 14.87 0.71 8.04
C ASP A 57 14.44 -0.11 6.81
N GLU A 58 15.12 0.14 5.69
CA GLU A 58 14.83 -0.54 4.43
C GLU A 58 15.24 -2.01 4.45
N GLU A 59 16.30 -2.37 5.18
CA GLU A 59 16.78 -3.76 5.24
C GLU A 59 15.77 -4.66 5.95
N LYS A 60 15.01 -4.10 6.88
CA LYS A 60 13.93 -4.82 7.58
C LYS A 60 12.63 -4.87 6.79
N CYS A 61 12.48 -4.06 5.74
CA CYS A 61 11.31 -4.08 4.88
C CYS A 61 11.28 -5.35 4.03
N GLN A 62 10.23 -6.15 4.18
CA GLN A 62 10.06 -7.40 3.42
C GLN A 62 9.61 -7.19 1.97
N LYS A 63 9.40 -5.93 1.55
CA LYS A 63 8.90 -5.56 0.20
C LYS A 63 7.64 -6.37 -0.19
N CYS A 64 6.76 -6.60 0.79
CA CYS A 64 5.57 -7.43 0.63
C CYS A 64 4.37 -6.72 -0.04
N GLY A 65 4.42 -5.39 -0.13
CA GLY A 65 3.41 -4.55 -0.79
C GLY A 65 2.08 -4.34 -0.07
N ILE A 66 1.87 -4.94 1.10
CA ILE A 66 0.62 -4.75 1.87
C ILE A 66 0.35 -3.26 2.15
N CYS A 67 1.37 -2.50 2.55
CA CYS A 67 1.24 -1.07 2.79
C CYS A 67 0.74 -0.29 1.56
N TYR A 68 1.12 -0.70 0.36
CA TYR A 68 0.69 -0.11 -0.90
C TYR A 68 -0.76 -0.49 -1.21
N LEU A 69 -1.09 -1.79 -1.14
CA LEU A 69 -2.41 -2.33 -1.48
C LEU A 69 -3.54 -1.84 -0.55
N ILE A 70 -3.23 -1.58 0.72
CA ILE A 70 -4.23 -1.12 1.69
C ILE A 70 -4.39 0.40 1.72
N CYS A 71 -3.54 1.15 1.00
CA CYS A 71 -3.63 2.61 1.00
C CYS A 71 -4.90 3.06 0.27
N PRO A 72 -5.80 3.85 0.90
CA PRO A 72 -7.04 4.30 0.27
C PRO A 72 -6.85 5.25 -0.93
N GLN A 73 -5.61 5.68 -1.19
CA GLN A 73 -5.26 6.56 -2.31
C GLN A 73 -4.75 5.76 -3.53
N ILE A 74 -4.70 4.43 -3.42
CA ILE A 74 -4.25 3.53 -4.48
C ILE A 74 -5.47 2.78 -5.05
N ASP A 75 -5.61 2.86 -6.36
CA ASP A 75 -6.76 2.35 -7.12
C ASP A 75 -6.43 1.09 -7.94
N VAL A 76 -5.36 0.37 -7.58
CA VAL A 76 -4.80 -0.75 -8.37
C VAL A 76 -5.82 -1.86 -8.66
N LEU A 77 -6.82 -2.06 -7.80
CA LEU A 77 -7.85 -3.08 -7.97
C LEU A 77 -9.09 -2.58 -8.73
N ASN A 78 -9.20 -1.29 -9.03
CA ASN A 78 -10.43 -0.71 -9.59
C ASN A 78 -10.79 -1.32 -10.95
N ASP A 79 -9.79 -1.57 -11.81
CA ASP A 79 -10.00 -2.20 -13.11
C ASP A 79 -10.55 -3.62 -12.97
N GLU A 80 -10.02 -4.41 -12.03
CA GLU A 80 -10.48 -5.77 -11.76
C GLU A 80 -11.89 -5.76 -11.16
N LEU A 81 -12.13 -4.89 -10.17
CA LEU A 81 -13.42 -4.72 -9.51
C LEU A 81 -14.51 -4.30 -10.52
N SER A 82 -14.18 -3.37 -11.41
CA SER A 82 -15.09 -2.90 -12.46
C SER A 82 -15.46 -4.03 -13.42
N LYS A 83 -14.46 -4.79 -13.88
CA LYS A 83 -14.67 -5.94 -14.80
C LYS A 83 -15.49 -7.06 -14.18
N ARG A 84 -15.28 -7.35 -12.89
CA ARG A 84 -15.91 -8.51 -12.22
C ARG A 84 -17.26 -8.22 -11.59
N PHE A 85 -17.43 -7.02 -11.06
CA PHE A 85 -18.60 -6.68 -10.26
C PHE A 85 -19.41 -5.52 -10.82
N THR A 86 -19.03 -4.95 -11.97
CA THR A 86 -19.62 -3.69 -12.48
C THR A 86 -19.57 -2.60 -11.40
N TRP A 87 -18.50 -2.61 -10.61
CA TRP A 87 -18.30 -1.63 -9.55
C TRP A 87 -17.97 -0.26 -10.14
N VAL A 88 -18.47 0.78 -9.49
CA VAL A 88 -18.15 2.18 -9.80
C VAL A 88 -17.78 2.90 -8.49
N PRO A 89 -16.80 3.82 -8.51
CA PRO A 89 -16.43 4.58 -7.33
C PRO A 89 -17.64 5.30 -6.72
N PRO A 90 -17.81 5.27 -5.38
CA PRO A 90 -18.80 6.10 -4.72
C PRO A 90 -18.41 7.58 -4.89
N ILE A 91 -19.37 8.37 -5.41
CA ILE A 91 -19.29 9.82 -5.60
C ILE A 91 -19.03 10.59 -4.30
#